data_AF-A0A7K0A897-F1
#
_entry.id   AF-A0A7K0A897-F1
#
_cell.length_a   1.000
_cell.length_b   1.000
_cell.length_c   1.000
_cell.angle_alpha   90.00
_cell.angle_beta   90.00
_cell.angle_gamma   90.00
#
_symmetry.space_group_name_H-M   'P 1'
#
loop_
_entity.id
_entity.type
_entity.pdbx_description
1 polymer ?
#
loop_
_entity_poly.entity_id
_entity_poly.type
_entity_poly.pdbx_seq_one_letter_code
_entity_poly.pdbx_strand_id
1 'polypeptide(L)'
;VPGVEDVNVDFTFDPPWTTDRISEEGRRKLTEFGLAPPTGHGPVLIGDIALPTFAVCPFCGSKDTVNENAFGPTPCRALYYCKACRNPFEQFKPV
;
A
#
# COMPACT_ATOMS: atom_id res chain seq x y z
N VAL A 1 -26.15 3.44 10.90
CA VAL A 1 -26.36 4.68 11.70
C VAL A 1 -27.81 4.66 12.13
N PRO A 2 -28.11 4.59 13.44
CA PRO A 2 -29.50 4.48 13.90
C PRO A 2 -30.37 5.60 13.31
N GLY A 3 -31.52 5.24 12.73
CA GLY A 3 -32.47 6.21 12.15
C GLY A 3 -32.20 6.68 10.71
N VAL A 4 -31.22 6.11 10.00
CA VAL A 4 -31.05 6.40 8.55
C VAL A 4 -32.01 5.53 7.74
N GLU A 5 -32.89 6.19 6.97
CA GLU A 5 -33.95 5.55 6.17
C GLU A 5 -33.55 5.34 4.70
N ASP A 6 -32.74 6.23 4.11
CA ASP A 6 -32.27 6.15 2.73
C ASP A 6 -30.82 6.68 2.61
N VAL A 7 -30.07 6.11 1.66
CA VAL A 7 -28.68 6.51 1.34
C VAL A 7 -28.48 6.46 -0.16
N ASN A 8 -28.02 7.58 -0.74
CA ASN A 8 -27.53 7.64 -2.12
C ASN A 8 -26.00 7.67 -2.16
N VAL A 9 -25.39 6.92 -3.09
CA VAL A 9 -23.94 6.84 -3.28
C VAL A 9 -23.60 7.14 -4.73
N ASP A 10 -22.91 8.25 -4.95
CA ASP A 10 -22.42 8.66 -6.27
C ASP A 10 -20.95 8.24 -6.45
N PHE A 11 -20.66 7.54 -7.54
CA PHE A 11 -19.29 7.14 -7.90
C PHE A 11 -18.67 8.17 -8.85
N THR A 12 -17.48 8.66 -8.50
CA THR A 12 -16.67 9.53 -9.38
C THR A 12 -15.27 8.95 -9.58
N PHE A 13 -14.75 9.11 -10.79
CA PHE A 13 -13.35 8.82 -11.14
C PHE A 13 -12.49 10.09 -11.20
N ASP A 14 -13.09 11.25 -10.99
CA ASP A 14 -12.42 12.54 -10.97
C ASP A 14 -12.52 13.20 -9.57
N PRO A 15 -11.40 13.69 -9.00
CA PRO A 15 -10.03 13.47 -9.49
C PRO A 15 -9.65 12.00 -9.32
N PRO A 16 -8.71 11.48 -10.13
CA PRO A 16 -8.27 10.09 -10.01
C PRO A 16 -7.79 9.78 -8.60
N TRP A 17 -7.95 8.52 -8.23
CA TRP A 17 -7.34 8.00 -7.01
C TRP A 17 -5.81 8.14 -7.10
N THR A 18 -5.19 8.45 -5.96
CA THR A 18 -3.73 8.46 -5.83
C THR A 18 -3.36 8.12 -4.40
N THR A 19 -2.26 7.38 -4.28
CA THR A 19 -1.51 7.14 -3.04
C THR A 19 -1.19 8.41 -2.24
N ASP A 20 -1.12 9.59 -2.87
CA ASP A 20 -0.91 10.87 -2.17
C ASP A 20 -2.06 11.20 -1.20
N ARG A 21 -3.24 10.59 -1.38
CA ARG A 21 -4.37 10.73 -0.45
C ARG A 21 -4.19 9.97 0.86
N ILE A 22 -3.16 9.12 0.98
CA ILE A 22 -2.81 8.44 2.24
C ILE A 22 -2.00 9.41 3.10
N SER A 23 -2.61 9.87 4.20
CA SER A 23 -1.97 10.79 5.14
C SER A 23 -0.72 10.19 5.81
N GLU A 24 0.14 11.04 6.37
CA GLU A 24 1.30 10.61 7.15
C GLU A 24 0.90 9.70 8.32
N GLU A 25 -0.20 10.03 9.00
CA GLU A 25 -0.75 9.18 10.06
C GLU A 25 -1.18 7.81 9.51
N GLY A 26 -1.82 7.77 8.34
CA GLY A 26 -2.17 6.52 7.66
C GLY A 26 -0.95 5.68 7.34
N ARG A 27 0.11 6.30 6.80
CA ARG A 27 1.40 5.63 6.51
C ARG A 27 2.05 5.08 7.77
N ARG A 28 2.01 5.83 8.88
CA ARG A 28 2.50 5.36 10.19
C ARG A 28 1.70 4.16 10.68
N LYS A 29 0.37 4.23 10.68
CA LYS A 29 -0.52 3.13 11.11
C LYS A 29 -0.35 1.87 10.26
N LEU A 30 -0.16 2.00 8.96
CA LEU A 30 0.18 0.87 8.08
C LEU A 30 1.46 0.18 8.55
N THR A 31 2.51 0.97 8.80
CA THR A 31 3.81 0.45 9.28
C THR A 31 3.66 -0.25 10.63
N GLU A 32 2.94 0.36 11.58
CA GLU A 32 2.67 -0.22 12.90
C GLU A 32 1.86 -1.51 12.83
N PHE A 33 0.97 -1.65 11.84
CA PHE A 33 0.25 -2.88 11.56
C PHE A 33 1.12 -3.95 10.87
N GLY A 34 2.37 -3.63 10.51
CA GLY A 34 3.29 -4.56 9.83
C GLY A 34 3.20 -4.52 8.31
N LEU A 35 2.65 -3.44 7.73
CA LEU A 35 2.53 -3.26 6.27
C LEU A 35 3.42 -2.14 5.80
N ALA A 36 4.21 -2.40 4.77
CA ALA A 36 5.04 -1.38 4.16
C ALA A 36 4.15 -0.44 3.31
N PRO A 37 4.11 0.88 3.63
CA PRO A 37 3.28 1.83 2.90
C PRO A 37 3.72 1.97 1.43
N PRO A 38 2.83 2.38 0.53
CA PRO A 38 3.19 2.59 -0.87
C PRO A 38 4.24 3.71 -1.02
N THR A 39 5.19 3.51 -1.92
CA THR A 39 6.19 4.53 -2.29
C THR A 39 5.68 5.39 -3.45
N GLY A 40 6.39 6.45 -3.83
CA GLY A 40 6.02 7.28 -4.98
C GLY A 40 4.89 8.29 -4.71
N HIS A 41 4.51 9.02 -5.76
CA HIS A 41 3.57 10.15 -5.74
C HIS A 41 2.71 10.19 -7.00
N GLY A 42 1.60 10.92 -6.92
CA GLY A 42 0.67 11.18 -8.03
C GLY A 42 -0.24 10.00 -8.36
N PRO A 43 -1.25 10.20 -9.23
CA PRO A 43 -2.01 9.10 -9.77
C PRO A 43 -1.09 8.27 -10.68
N VAL A 44 -1.04 6.96 -10.46
CA VAL A 44 -0.29 6.04 -11.33
C VAL A 44 -1.31 5.34 -12.23
N LEU A 45 -1.08 5.39 -13.55
CA LEU A 45 -1.94 4.64 -14.47
C LEU A 45 -1.77 3.15 -14.19
N ILE A 46 -2.87 2.38 -14.31
CA ILE A 46 -2.86 0.94 -13.99
C ILE A 46 -1.78 0.17 -14.76
N GLY A 47 -1.51 0.57 -16.02
CA GLY A 47 -0.47 -0.03 -16.86
C GLY A 47 0.97 0.28 -16.42
N ASP A 48 1.15 1.32 -15.62
CA ASP A 48 2.45 1.84 -15.19
C ASP A 48 2.76 1.50 -13.72
N ILE A 49 1.90 0.72 -13.04
CA ILE A 49 2.13 0.28 -11.66
C ILE A 49 3.37 -0.61 -11.61
N ALA A 50 4.48 -0.01 -11.19
CA ALA A 50 5.73 -0.71 -10.96
C ALA A 50 5.91 -1.04 -9.47
N LEU A 51 6.53 -2.18 -9.19
CA LEU A 51 6.98 -2.51 -7.85
C LEU A 51 8.25 -1.74 -7.50
N PRO A 52 8.39 -1.28 -6.25
CA PRO A 52 9.64 -0.66 -5.82
C PRO A 52 10.76 -1.70 -5.80
N THR A 53 11.99 -1.27 -6.13
CA THR A 53 13.19 -2.11 -6.15
C THR A 53 13.42 -2.82 -4.81
N PHE A 54 13.07 -2.16 -3.71
CA PHE A 54 13.00 -2.72 -2.37
C PHE A 54 11.82 -2.11 -1.63
N ALA A 55 11.31 -2.82 -0.63
CA ALA A 55 10.34 -2.28 0.33
C ALA A 55 11.03 -2.05 1.68
N VAL A 56 10.68 -0.98 2.39
CA VAL A 56 11.21 -0.75 3.74
C VAL A 56 10.50 -1.69 4.70
N CYS A 57 11.24 -2.58 5.36
CA CYS A 57 10.64 -3.56 6.27
C CYS A 57 9.95 -2.85 7.45
N PRO A 58 8.65 -3.07 7.68
CA PRO A 58 7.91 -2.39 8.73
C PRO A 58 8.31 -2.83 10.14
N PHE A 59 9.00 -3.98 10.27
CA PHE A 59 9.42 -4.53 11.55
C PHE A 59 10.81 -4.06 12.01
N CYS A 60 11.71 -3.75 11.08
CA CYS A 60 13.10 -3.42 11.42
C CYS A 60 13.68 -2.22 10.65
N GLY A 61 12.94 -1.63 9.71
CA GLY A 61 13.39 -0.51 8.88
C GLY A 61 14.42 -0.86 7.80
N SER A 62 14.86 -2.12 7.69
CA SER A 62 15.84 -2.53 6.69
C SER A 62 15.30 -2.39 5.26
N LYS A 63 16.21 -2.04 4.34
CA LYS A 63 15.99 -2.05 2.88
C LYS A 63 16.51 -3.32 2.21
N ASP A 64 17.15 -4.21 2.97
CA ASP A 64 17.59 -5.53 2.48
C ASP A 64 16.39 -6.48 2.41
N THR A 65 15.53 -6.20 1.44
CA THR A 65 14.27 -6.90 1.20
C THR A 65 14.20 -7.30 -0.26
N VAL A 66 13.54 -8.43 -0.52
CA VAL A 66 13.33 -8.95 -1.86
C VAL A 66 11.85 -9.13 -2.11
N ASN A 67 11.40 -8.81 -3.31
CA ASN A 67 10.06 -9.18 -3.75
C ASN A 67 10.05 -10.70 -3.97
N GLU A 68 9.15 -11.40 -3.29
CA GLU A 68 8.93 -12.84 -3.53
C GLU A 68 7.79 -13.06 -4.51
N ASN A 69 6.75 -12.22 -4.42
CA ASN A 69 5.60 -12.28 -5.31
C ASN A 69 5.06 -10.87 -5.56
N ALA A 70 4.77 -10.56 -6.82
CA ALA A 70 4.14 -9.31 -7.21
C ALA A 70 2.67 -9.20 -6.76
N PHE A 71 2.08 -10.29 -6.26
CA PHE A 71 0.68 -10.37 -5.84
C PHE A 71 0.57 -10.85 -4.40
N GLY A 72 -0.37 -10.25 -3.67
CA GLY A 72 -0.78 -10.64 -2.32
C GLY A 72 -2.30 -10.86 -2.22
N PRO A 73 -2.89 -10.74 -1.03
CA PRO A 73 -4.32 -10.92 -0.79
C PRO A 73 -5.21 -9.92 -1.53
N THR A 74 -4.68 -8.75 -1.90
CA THR A 74 -5.38 -7.74 -2.71
C THR A 74 -4.50 -7.29 -3.88
N PRO A 75 -5.08 -6.77 -4.98
CA PRO A 75 -4.31 -6.36 -6.17
C PRO A 75 -3.27 -5.28 -5.87
N CYS A 76 -3.57 -4.40 -4.91
CA CYS A 76 -2.70 -3.32 -4.47
C CYS A 76 -1.57 -3.77 -3.53
N ARG A 77 -1.45 -5.06 -3.22
CA ARG A 77 -0.42 -5.58 -2.29
C ARG A 77 0.48 -6.61 -2.97
N ALA A 78 1.74 -6.64 -2.55
CA ALA A 78 2.78 -7.55 -3.01
C ALA A 78 3.54 -8.14 -1.81
N LEU A 79 4.04 -9.36 -1.94
CA LEU A 79 4.75 -10.09 -0.88
C LEU A 79 6.26 -9.85 -0.97
N TYR A 80 6.86 -9.46 0.15
CA TYR A 80 8.30 -9.23 0.30
C TYR A 80 8.85 -10.03 1.48
N TYR A 81 10.13 -10.39 1.39
CA TYR A 81 10.88 -11.01 2.48
C TYR A 81 12.04 -10.12 2.90
N CYS A 82 12.16 -9.84 4.19
CA CYS A 82 13.30 -9.10 4.74
C CYS A 82 14.42 -10.05 5.14
N LYS A 83 15.59 -9.92 4.51
CA LYS A 83 16.76 -10.74 4.82
C LYS A 83 17.42 -10.38 6.15
N ALA A 84 17.28 -9.12 6.58
CA ALA A 84 17.87 -8.65 7.84
C ALA A 84 17.17 -9.21 9.09
N CYS A 85 15.83 -9.11 9.18
CA CYS A 85 15.07 -9.62 10.33
C CYS A 85 14.35 -10.96 10.07
N ARG A 86 14.44 -11.49 8.84
CA ARG A 86 13.88 -12.79 8.42
C ARG A 86 12.36 -12.90 8.50
N ASN A 87 11.65 -11.78 8.34
CA ASN A 87 10.19 -11.75 8.34
C ASN A 87 9.63 -11.56 6.92
N PRO A 88 8.57 -12.30 6.55
CA PRO A 88 7.73 -11.94 5.42
C PRO A 88 6.85 -10.74 5.78
N PHE A 89 6.55 -9.89 4.80
CA PHE A 89 5.66 -8.76 4.97
C PHE A 89 5.05 -8.35 3.62
N GLU A 90 4.11 -7.41 3.65
CA GLU A 90 3.39 -6.97 2.46
C GLU A 90 3.70 -5.50 2.17
N GLN A 91 3.93 -5.19 0.90
CA GLN A 91 4.16 -3.84 0.37
C GLN A 91 2.93 -3.40 -0.43
N PHE A 92 2.41 -2.21 -0.12
CA PHE A 92 1.41 -1.59 -0.99
C PHE A 92 2.06 -1.06 -2.28
N LYS A 93 1.42 -1.29 -3.41
CA LYS A 93 1.84 -0.77 -4.71
C LYS A 93 1.53 0.73 -4.81
N PRO A 94 2.34 1.50 -5.55
CA PRO A 94 2.00 2.87 -5.91
C PRO A 94 0.83 2.86 -6.89
N VAL A 95 -0.39 2.99 -6.37
CA VAL A 95 -1.64 3.16 -7.14
C VAL A 95 -2.10 4.60 -7.11
#